data_AF-A0AAV4IWK7-F1
#
_entry.id   AF-A0AAV4IWK7-F1
#
_cell.length_a   1.000
_cell.length_b   1.000
_cell.length_c   1.000
_cell.angle_alpha   90.00
_cell.angle_beta   90.00
_cell.angle_gamma   90.00
#
_symmetry.space_group_name_H-M   'P 1'
#
loop_
_entity.id
_entity.type
_entity.pdbx_description
1 polymer ?
#
loop_
_entity_poly.entity_id
_entity_poly.type
_entity_poly.pdbx_seq_one_letter_code
_entity_poly.pdbx_strand_id
1 'polypeptide(L)'
;MKTRAEQCKEEGNKCMKDGKFTEAVIHYSEAVKHEPSSAILHSNRSLAFLKLDQLYLAMEDAKQAIKLEPSWPKGFFRKGEIEFKAGQYQQALVSYKRAMILDPSDSGIISAINKTNKEMAKDKKEATRTPILYTILGLVVGALIVSADQFLTKAPALKFLPLQVVLIAGCGGIGFAIAKIKRYLIVSQRDSSLEEPLDLLKEMGEHHEVTPQNSSPHTTTSHTHHSQAAGRQRMRKGKA
;
A
#
# COMPACT_ATOMS: atom_id res chain seq x y z
N MET A 1 -35.56 -1.20 -21.47
CA MET A 1 -35.06 0.04 -20.81
C MET A 1 -33.82 -0.33 -20.00
N LYS A 2 -32.76 0.49 -20.02
CA LYS A 2 -31.57 0.24 -19.19
C LYS A 2 -31.92 0.40 -17.71
N THR A 3 -31.46 -0.50 -16.86
CA THR A 3 -31.70 -0.41 -15.41
C THR A 3 -30.97 0.80 -14.83
N ARG A 4 -31.39 1.26 -13.64
CA ARG A 4 -30.71 2.37 -12.96
C ARG A 4 -29.23 2.05 -12.69
N ALA A 5 -28.93 0.79 -12.34
CA ALA A 5 -27.56 0.32 -12.15
C ALA A 5 -26.74 0.42 -13.44
N GLU A 6 -27.30 0.01 -14.58
CA GLU A 6 -26.62 0.09 -15.89
C GLU A 6 -26.35 1.53 -16.32
N GLN A 7 -27.30 2.44 -16.11
CA GLN A 7 -27.12 3.86 -16.40
C GLN A 7 -25.96 4.45 -15.56
N CYS A 8 -25.97 4.21 -14.25
CA CYS A 8 -24.92 4.68 -13.35
C CYS A 8 -23.56 4.05 -13.72
N LYS A 9 -23.52 2.77 -14.09
CA LYS A 9 -22.30 2.10 -14.60
C LYS A 9 -21.76 2.79 -15.86
N GLU A 10 -22.62 3.14 -16.80
CA GLU A 10 -22.23 3.81 -18.04
C GLU A 10 -21.69 5.21 -17.80
N GLU A 11 -22.32 5.98 -16.90
CA GLU A 11 -21.82 7.28 -16.45
C GLU A 11 -20.46 7.15 -15.78
N GLY A 12 -20.29 6.19 -14.88
CA GLY A 12 -19.01 5.87 -14.26
C GLY A 12 -17.94 5.53 -15.30
N ASN A 13 -18.27 4.70 -16.29
CA ASN A 13 -17.36 4.36 -17.39
C ASN A 13 -16.98 5.59 -18.24
N LYS A 14 -17.89 6.55 -18.46
CA LYS A 14 -17.58 7.82 -19.14
C LYS A 14 -16.62 8.65 -18.29
N CYS A 15 -16.90 8.82 -17.00
CA CYS A 15 -16.02 9.52 -16.07
C CYS A 15 -14.61 8.87 -16.02
N MET A 16 -14.51 7.55 -16.06
CA MET A 16 -13.23 6.85 -16.15
C MET A 16 -12.45 7.18 -17.42
N LYS A 17 -13.13 7.28 -18.57
CA LYS A 17 -12.52 7.67 -19.85
C LYS A 17 -12.07 9.13 -19.84
N ASP A 18 -12.83 9.99 -19.19
CA ASP A 18 -12.55 11.44 -19.06
C ASP A 18 -11.49 11.75 -17.99
N GLY A 19 -11.01 10.75 -17.23
CA GLY A 19 -10.08 10.97 -16.11
C GLY A 19 -10.72 11.54 -14.84
N LYS A 20 -12.05 11.62 -14.78
CA LYS A 20 -12.86 12.11 -13.65
C LYS A 20 -13.09 11.00 -12.64
N PHE A 21 -12.04 10.57 -11.95
CA PHE A 21 -12.07 9.35 -11.14
C PHE A 21 -12.95 9.49 -9.88
N THR A 22 -13.03 10.68 -9.28
CA THR A 22 -13.91 10.92 -8.12
C THR A 22 -15.38 10.76 -8.50
N GLU A 23 -15.79 11.34 -9.62
CA GLU A 23 -17.13 11.20 -10.17
C GLU A 23 -17.41 9.74 -10.56
N ALA A 24 -16.43 9.05 -11.15
CA ALA A 24 -16.57 7.63 -11.46
C ALA A 24 -16.88 6.80 -10.21
N VAL A 25 -16.20 7.04 -9.08
CA VAL A 25 -16.50 6.37 -7.81
C VAL A 25 -17.93 6.65 -7.35
N ILE A 26 -18.43 7.88 -7.50
CA ILE A 26 -19.80 8.25 -7.12
C ILE A 26 -20.81 7.44 -7.96
N HIS A 27 -20.65 7.46 -9.27
CA HIS A 27 -21.56 6.75 -10.18
C HIS A 27 -21.49 5.23 -9.98
N TYR A 28 -20.30 4.63 -9.81
CA TYR A 28 -20.19 3.21 -9.51
C TYR A 28 -20.76 2.86 -8.13
N SER A 29 -20.60 3.73 -7.13
CA SER A 29 -21.19 3.49 -5.80
C SER A 29 -22.71 3.49 -5.85
N GLU A 30 -23.30 4.37 -6.66
CA GLU A 30 -24.75 4.36 -6.90
C GLU A 30 -25.18 3.09 -7.65
N ALA A 31 -24.43 2.66 -8.66
CA ALA A 31 -24.68 1.40 -9.35
C ALA A 31 -24.64 0.19 -8.39
N VAL A 32 -23.64 0.14 -7.50
CA VAL A 32 -23.48 -0.93 -6.49
C VAL A 32 -24.65 -0.96 -5.50
N LYS A 33 -25.25 0.18 -5.14
CA LYS A 33 -26.45 0.17 -4.28
C LYS A 33 -27.64 -0.52 -4.94
N HIS A 34 -27.77 -0.35 -6.26
CA HIS A 34 -28.84 -0.99 -7.02
C HIS A 34 -28.53 -2.46 -7.34
N GLU A 35 -27.26 -2.82 -7.50
CA GLU A 35 -26.82 -4.19 -7.83
C GLU A 35 -25.58 -4.59 -7.01
N PRO A 36 -25.76 -4.90 -5.70
CA PRO A 36 -24.63 -5.12 -4.78
C PRO A 36 -23.86 -6.42 -5.06
N SER A 37 -24.48 -7.38 -5.76
CA SER A 37 -23.88 -8.66 -6.13
C SER A 37 -23.10 -8.62 -7.45
N SER A 38 -22.95 -7.44 -8.08
CA SER A 38 -22.27 -7.31 -9.36
C SER A 38 -20.75 -7.25 -9.21
N ALA A 39 -20.05 -8.35 -9.49
CA ALA A 39 -18.58 -8.39 -9.46
C ALA A 39 -17.94 -7.33 -10.37
N ILE A 40 -18.58 -7.04 -11.51
CA ILE A 40 -18.15 -6.03 -12.47
C ILE A 40 -18.14 -4.62 -11.87
N LEU A 41 -19.18 -4.25 -11.11
CA LEU A 41 -19.27 -2.93 -10.50
C LEU A 41 -18.20 -2.72 -9.44
N HIS A 42 -17.98 -3.71 -8.58
CA HIS A 42 -16.89 -3.69 -7.60
C HIS A 42 -15.52 -3.62 -8.30
N SER A 43 -15.29 -4.40 -9.36
CA SER A 43 -14.04 -4.34 -10.14
C SER A 43 -13.79 -3.01 -10.86
N ASN A 44 -14.86 -2.33 -11.30
CA ASN A 44 -14.73 -1.01 -11.91
C ASN A 44 -14.50 0.09 -10.85
N ARG A 45 -15.18 0.00 -9.71
CA ARG A 45 -15.01 0.93 -8.60
C ARG A 45 -13.64 0.79 -7.95
N SER A 46 -13.11 -0.42 -7.82
CA SER A 46 -11.73 -0.65 -7.35
C SER A 46 -10.70 0.02 -8.26
N LEU A 47 -10.89 -0.04 -9.59
CA LEU A 47 -10.03 0.68 -10.52
C LEU A 47 -10.12 2.20 -10.34
N ALA A 48 -11.32 2.74 -10.11
CA ALA A 48 -11.49 4.18 -9.86
C ALA A 48 -10.78 4.60 -8.56
N PHE A 49 -10.93 3.84 -7.47
CA PHE A 49 -10.18 4.06 -6.23
C PHE A 49 -8.67 3.93 -6.41
N LEU A 50 -8.21 2.96 -7.19
CA LEU A 50 -6.80 2.78 -7.51
C LEU A 50 -6.22 4.01 -8.24
N LYS A 51 -6.99 4.62 -9.14
CA LYS A 51 -6.61 5.86 -9.84
C LYS A 51 -6.56 7.08 -8.92
N LEU A 52 -7.27 7.04 -7.79
CA LEU A 52 -7.27 8.07 -6.74
C LEU A 52 -6.26 7.79 -5.60
N ASP A 53 -5.40 6.76 -5.75
CA ASP A 53 -4.47 6.33 -4.69
C ASP A 53 -5.16 5.89 -3.38
N GLN A 54 -6.45 5.56 -3.44
CA GLN A 54 -7.21 5.02 -2.31
C GLN A 54 -7.06 3.50 -2.24
N LEU A 55 -5.85 3.03 -1.92
CA LEU A 55 -5.47 1.61 -2.08
C LEU A 55 -6.29 0.65 -1.20
N TYR A 56 -6.58 1.02 0.06
CA TYR A 56 -7.42 0.22 0.95
C TYR A 56 -8.82 -0.02 0.37
N LEU A 57 -9.52 1.05 -0.03
CA LEU A 57 -10.87 0.95 -0.62
C LEU A 57 -10.85 0.18 -1.95
N ALA A 58 -9.80 0.39 -2.76
CA ALA A 58 -9.61 -0.39 -3.98
C ALA A 58 -9.45 -1.88 -3.67
N MET A 59 -8.69 -2.22 -2.63
CA MET A 59 -8.45 -3.60 -2.20
C MET A 59 -9.72 -4.26 -1.69
N GLU A 60 -10.55 -3.54 -0.93
CA GLU A 60 -11.84 -4.03 -0.44
C GLU A 60 -12.76 -4.40 -1.62
N ASP A 61 -12.92 -3.50 -2.59
CA ASP A 61 -13.73 -3.74 -3.78
C ASP A 61 -13.17 -4.88 -4.65
N ALA A 62 -11.85 -4.98 -4.80
CA ALA A 62 -11.23 -6.08 -5.55
C ALA A 62 -11.48 -7.44 -4.86
N LYS A 63 -11.36 -7.50 -3.53
CA LYS A 63 -11.70 -8.70 -2.74
C LYS A 63 -13.18 -9.05 -2.87
N GLN A 64 -14.06 -8.05 -2.85
CA GLN A 64 -15.49 -8.27 -3.02
C GLN A 64 -15.83 -8.78 -4.43
N ALA A 65 -15.20 -8.25 -5.48
CA ALA A 65 -15.35 -8.75 -6.84
C ALA A 65 -14.92 -10.23 -6.95
N ILE A 66 -13.79 -10.61 -6.34
CA ILE A 66 -13.32 -12.01 -6.29
C ILE A 66 -14.29 -12.90 -5.51
N LYS A 67 -14.85 -12.41 -4.39
CA LYS A 67 -15.82 -13.16 -3.59
C LYS A 67 -17.12 -13.43 -4.36
N LEU A 68 -17.58 -12.44 -5.13
CA LEU A 68 -18.79 -12.54 -5.93
C LEU A 68 -18.60 -13.45 -7.15
N GLU A 69 -17.44 -13.38 -7.81
CA GLU A 69 -17.15 -14.19 -8.99
C GLU A 69 -15.71 -14.76 -8.96
N PRO A 70 -15.47 -15.88 -8.26
CA PRO A 70 -14.13 -16.44 -8.07
C PRO A 70 -13.49 -17.01 -9.33
N SER A 71 -14.28 -17.30 -10.37
CA SER A 71 -13.82 -17.76 -11.67
C SER A 71 -13.49 -16.62 -12.63
N TRP A 72 -13.69 -15.36 -12.22
CA TRP A 72 -13.48 -14.22 -13.10
C TRP A 72 -12.06 -13.67 -12.99
N PRO A 73 -11.23 -13.76 -14.05
CA PRO A 73 -9.82 -13.36 -14.00
C PRO A 73 -9.62 -11.89 -13.63
N LYS A 74 -10.56 -11.02 -14.02
CA LYS A 74 -10.43 -9.57 -13.82
C LYS A 74 -10.44 -9.14 -12.35
N GLY A 75 -11.12 -9.88 -11.47
CA GLY A 75 -11.08 -9.62 -10.03
C GLY A 75 -9.66 -9.78 -9.47
N PHE A 76 -9.01 -10.90 -9.79
CA PHE A 76 -7.61 -11.15 -9.42
C PHE A 76 -6.64 -10.19 -10.10
N PHE A 77 -6.89 -9.82 -11.36
CA PHE A 77 -6.09 -8.82 -12.05
C PHE A 77 -6.13 -7.47 -11.34
N ARG A 78 -7.31 -6.97 -10.94
CA ARG A 78 -7.45 -5.72 -10.17
C ARG A 78 -6.71 -5.79 -8.84
N LYS A 79 -6.85 -6.90 -8.12
CA LYS A 79 -6.11 -7.13 -6.87
C LYS A 79 -4.60 -7.03 -7.10
N GLY A 80 -4.09 -7.67 -8.15
CA GLY A 80 -2.68 -7.59 -8.54
C GLY A 80 -2.23 -6.17 -8.91
N GLU A 81 -3.06 -5.37 -9.57
CA GLU A 81 -2.76 -3.95 -9.87
C GLU A 81 -2.63 -3.12 -8.60
N ILE A 82 -3.49 -3.37 -7.61
CA ILE A 82 -3.48 -2.67 -6.32
C ILE A 82 -2.25 -3.07 -5.51
N GLU A 83 -1.95 -4.36 -5.39
CA GLU A 83 -0.75 -4.87 -4.71
C GLU A 83 0.54 -4.36 -5.39
N PHE A 84 0.56 -4.32 -6.74
CA PHE A 84 1.67 -3.76 -7.49
C PHE A 84 1.88 -2.27 -7.17
N LYS A 85 0.79 -1.50 -7.11
CA LYS A 85 0.85 -0.07 -6.78
C LYS A 85 1.28 0.17 -5.31
N ALA A 86 0.88 -0.71 -4.41
CA ALA A 86 1.36 -0.74 -3.03
C ALA A 86 2.83 -1.19 -2.89
N GLY A 87 3.51 -1.59 -3.97
CA GLY A 87 4.88 -2.09 -3.92
C GLY A 87 5.02 -3.50 -3.31
N GLN A 88 3.89 -4.21 -3.15
CA GLN A 88 3.81 -5.60 -2.70
C GLN A 88 3.95 -6.55 -3.89
N TYR A 89 5.13 -6.54 -4.51
CA TYR A 89 5.35 -7.20 -5.81
C TYR A 89 5.16 -8.71 -5.76
N GLN A 90 5.54 -9.38 -4.66
CA GLN A 90 5.37 -10.81 -4.50
C GLN A 90 3.88 -11.19 -4.46
N GLN A 91 3.08 -10.45 -3.70
CA GLN A 91 1.64 -10.62 -3.59
C GLN A 91 0.97 -10.35 -4.94
N ALA A 92 1.37 -9.27 -5.61
CA ALA A 92 0.88 -8.93 -6.95
C ALA A 92 1.12 -10.08 -7.95
N LEU A 93 2.30 -10.70 -7.93
CA LEU A 93 2.59 -11.87 -8.78
C LEU A 93 1.69 -13.06 -8.46
N VAL A 94 1.37 -13.32 -7.20
CA VAL A 94 0.42 -14.38 -6.82
C VAL A 94 -0.97 -14.09 -7.38
N SER A 95 -1.47 -12.87 -7.21
CA SER A 95 -2.77 -12.44 -7.74
C SER A 95 -2.81 -12.51 -9.27
N TYR A 96 -1.79 -12.00 -9.98
CA TYR A 96 -1.73 -12.10 -11.44
C TYR A 96 -1.60 -13.55 -11.93
N LYS A 97 -0.82 -14.40 -11.26
CA LYS A 97 -0.76 -15.83 -11.60
C LYS A 97 -2.11 -16.50 -11.45
N ARG A 98 -2.90 -16.12 -10.43
CA ARG A 98 -4.26 -16.63 -10.28
C ARG A 98 -5.17 -16.17 -11.42
N ALA A 99 -5.05 -14.91 -11.84
CA ALA A 99 -5.75 -14.40 -13.01
C ALA A 99 -5.33 -15.15 -14.30
N MET A 100 -4.03 -15.42 -14.48
CA MET A 100 -3.48 -16.15 -15.63
C MET A 100 -3.95 -17.61 -15.68
N ILE A 101 -4.16 -18.26 -14.53
CA ILE A 101 -4.74 -19.62 -14.50
C ILE A 101 -6.19 -19.61 -15.03
N LEU A 102 -6.93 -18.54 -14.77
CA LEU A 102 -8.33 -18.39 -15.20
C LEU A 102 -8.45 -17.93 -16.66
N ASP A 103 -7.53 -17.09 -17.14
CA ASP A 103 -7.40 -16.71 -18.55
C ASP A 103 -5.93 -16.69 -18.98
N PRO A 104 -5.42 -17.82 -19.51
CA PRO A 104 -4.02 -17.93 -19.94
C PRO A 104 -3.70 -17.14 -21.21
N SER A 105 -4.71 -16.72 -21.96
CA SER A 105 -4.56 -16.07 -23.27
C SER A 105 -4.48 -14.55 -23.18
N ASP A 106 -4.83 -13.97 -22.04
CA ASP A 106 -4.79 -12.52 -21.83
C ASP A 106 -3.34 -11.99 -21.77
N SER A 107 -2.91 -11.41 -22.89
CA SER A 107 -1.61 -10.74 -23.02
C SER A 107 -1.39 -9.61 -22.01
N GLY A 108 -2.46 -8.97 -21.51
CA GLY A 108 -2.41 -7.96 -20.46
C GLY A 108 -1.93 -8.53 -19.13
N ILE A 109 -2.37 -9.74 -18.77
CA ILE A 109 -1.92 -10.44 -17.56
C ILE A 109 -0.43 -10.81 -17.67
N ILE A 110 -0.01 -11.36 -18.82
CA ILE A 110 1.39 -11.71 -19.08
C ILE A 110 2.29 -10.47 -18.99
N SER A 111 1.86 -9.35 -19.59
CA SER A 111 2.56 -8.07 -19.52
C SER A 111 2.67 -7.57 -18.07
N ALA A 112 1.59 -7.67 -17.29
CA ALA A 112 1.59 -7.27 -15.89
C ALA A 112 2.55 -8.11 -15.03
N ILE A 113 2.61 -9.43 -15.24
CA ILE A 113 3.56 -10.33 -14.59
C ILE A 113 5.01 -9.95 -14.94
N ASN A 114 5.30 -9.74 -16.22
CA ASN A 114 6.65 -9.37 -16.68
C ASN A 114 7.09 -8.02 -16.11
N LYS A 115 6.20 -7.03 -16.12
CA LYS A 115 6.42 -5.72 -15.49
C LYS A 115 6.68 -5.87 -14.00
N THR A 116 5.90 -6.68 -13.30
CA THR A 116 6.04 -6.92 -11.86
C THR A 116 7.37 -7.59 -11.54
N ASN A 117 7.78 -8.60 -12.30
CA ASN A 117 9.10 -9.24 -12.14
C ASN A 117 10.24 -8.23 -12.33
N LYS A 118 10.13 -7.34 -13.33
CA LYS A 118 11.13 -6.28 -13.57
C LYS A 118 11.24 -5.31 -12.40
N GLU A 119 10.11 -4.82 -11.88
CA GLU A 119 10.11 -3.90 -10.73
C GLU A 119 10.58 -4.59 -9.44
N MET A 120 10.18 -5.84 -9.21
CA MET A 120 10.68 -6.64 -8.08
C MET A 120 12.20 -6.83 -8.15
N ALA A 121 12.76 -7.09 -9.33
CA ALA A 121 14.20 -7.23 -9.52
C ALA A 121 14.95 -5.91 -9.27
N LYS A 122 14.39 -4.78 -9.71
CA LYS A 122 14.93 -3.45 -9.42
C LYS A 122 14.90 -3.15 -7.92
N ASP A 123 13.77 -3.38 -7.26
CA ASP A 123 13.60 -3.16 -5.81
C ASP A 123 14.58 -4.04 -5.01
N LYS A 124 14.78 -5.30 -5.41
CA LYS A 124 15.79 -6.19 -4.82
C LYS A 124 17.21 -5.64 -5.00
N LYS A 125 17.55 -5.17 -6.20
CA LYS A 125 18.86 -4.58 -6.52
C LYS A 125 19.10 -3.29 -5.72
N GLU A 126 18.09 -2.45 -5.57
CA GLU A 126 18.15 -1.24 -4.75
C GLU A 126 18.31 -1.58 -3.26
N ALA A 127 17.58 -2.57 -2.77
CA ALA A 127 17.70 -3.06 -1.40
C ALA A 127 19.10 -3.61 -1.09
N THR A 128 19.77 -4.22 -2.07
CA THR A 128 21.16 -4.67 -1.93
C THR A 128 22.16 -3.52 -2.03
N ARG A 129 21.94 -2.55 -2.92
CA ARG A 129 22.89 -1.44 -3.17
C ARG A 129 22.86 -0.35 -2.10
N THR A 130 21.68 -0.02 -1.58
CA THR A 130 21.49 1.11 -0.66
C THR A 130 22.38 1.01 0.59
N PRO A 131 22.46 -0.14 1.30
CA PRO A 131 23.34 -0.26 2.46
C PRO A 131 24.81 -0.03 2.11
N ILE A 132 25.29 -0.59 1.01
CA ILE A 132 26.69 -0.45 0.56
C ILE A 132 27.02 1.03 0.30
N LEU A 133 26.15 1.75 -0.40
CA LEU A 133 26.34 3.17 -0.69
C LEU A 133 26.39 4.00 0.58
N TYR A 134 25.51 3.74 1.55
CA TYR A 134 25.48 4.48 2.81
C TYR A 134 26.68 4.13 3.71
N THR A 135 27.16 2.89 3.67
CA THR A 135 28.40 2.49 4.34
C THR A 135 29.59 3.23 3.75
N ILE A 136 29.73 3.29 2.42
CA ILE A 136 30.82 4.03 1.76
C ILE A 136 30.75 5.52 2.13
N LEU A 137 29.55 6.13 2.09
CA LEU A 137 29.36 7.51 2.49
C LEU A 137 29.79 7.74 3.95
N GLY A 138 29.41 6.83 4.87
CA GLY A 138 29.82 6.87 6.26
C GLY A 138 31.34 6.76 6.44
N LEU A 139 32.01 5.86 5.70
CA LEU A 139 33.47 5.73 5.73
C LEU A 139 34.17 7.00 5.24
N VAL A 140 33.67 7.63 4.17
CA VAL A 140 34.21 8.89 3.63
C VAL A 140 34.05 10.02 4.66
N VAL A 141 32.88 10.15 5.28
CA VAL A 141 32.65 11.14 6.35
C VAL A 141 33.58 10.89 7.53
N GLY A 142 33.75 9.64 7.95
CA GLY A 142 34.69 9.26 9.01
C GLY A 142 36.13 9.66 8.67
N ALA A 143 36.58 9.40 7.44
CA ALA A 143 37.92 9.78 7.00
C ALA A 143 38.12 11.30 7.00
N LEU A 144 37.12 12.07 6.53
CA LEU A 144 37.15 13.54 6.58
C LEU A 144 37.25 14.07 8.02
N ILE A 145 36.56 13.45 8.99
CA ILE A 145 36.66 13.81 10.40
C ILE A 145 38.08 13.58 10.93
N VAL A 146 38.68 12.42 10.62
CA VAL A 146 40.06 12.11 11.03
C VAL A 146 41.05 13.08 10.41
N SER A 147 40.92 13.36 9.10
CA SER A 147 41.78 14.34 8.42
C SER A 147 41.62 15.74 8.98
N ALA A 148 40.39 16.18 9.27
CA ALA A 148 40.15 17.48 9.89
C ALA A 148 40.83 17.59 11.27
N ASP A 149 40.75 16.57 12.12
CA ASP A 149 41.44 16.55 13.42
C ASP A 149 42.97 16.64 13.28
N GLN A 150 43.54 15.99 12.26
CA GLN A 150 44.99 16.00 12.02
C GLN A 150 45.49 17.33 11.44
N PHE A 151 44.74 17.96 10.54
CA PHE A 151 45.19 19.16 9.84
C PHE A 151 44.83 20.47 10.54
N LEU A 152 43.67 20.52 11.22
CA LEU A 152 43.15 21.78 11.79
C LEU A 152 43.51 21.94 13.27
N THR A 153 43.76 20.85 13.99
CA THR A 153 43.99 20.88 15.44
C THR A 153 45.48 20.91 15.78
N LYS A 154 45.92 21.90 16.58
CA LYS A 154 47.33 22.00 17.03
C LYS A 154 47.76 20.83 17.94
N ALA A 155 46.81 20.20 18.62
CA ALA A 155 46.99 19.00 19.43
C ALA A 155 45.92 17.98 19.04
N PRO A 156 46.18 17.10 18.05
CA PRO A 156 45.17 16.16 17.55
C PRO A 156 44.69 15.23 18.66
N ALA A 157 43.38 15.00 18.71
CA ALA A 157 42.75 14.12 19.70
C ALA A 157 42.92 12.64 19.32
N LEU A 158 42.87 12.31 18.03
CA LEU A 158 42.96 10.95 17.51
C LEU A 158 44.41 10.57 17.19
N LYS A 159 45.26 10.50 18.22
CA LYS A 159 46.70 10.18 18.07
C LYS A 159 46.97 8.73 17.69
N PHE A 160 46.12 7.82 18.15
CA PHE A 160 46.31 6.39 17.96
C PHE A 160 45.66 5.93 16.64
N LEU A 161 46.45 5.34 15.76
CA LEU A 161 45.98 4.70 14.53
C LEU A 161 44.79 3.74 14.75
N PRO A 162 44.77 2.85 15.76
CA PRO A 162 43.61 1.99 15.99
C PRO A 162 42.33 2.78 16.29
N LEU A 163 42.43 3.92 16.99
CA LEU A 163 41.27 4.74 17.32
C LEU A 163 40.69 5.44 16.08
N GLN A 164 41.55 5.86 15.15
CA GLN A 164 41.12 6.41 13.85
C GLN A 164 40.35 5.37 13.03
N VAL A 165 40.87 4.13 12.95
CA VAL A 165 40.21 3.03 12.23
C VAL A 165 38.85 2.70 12.86
N VAL A 166 38.76 2.66 14.19
CA VAL A 166 37.50 2.44 14.92
C VAL A 166 36.49 3.54 14.61
N LEU A 167 36.90 4.81 14.59
CA LEU A 167 36.02 5.93 14.29
C LEU A 167 35.48 5.86 12.85
N ILE A 168 36.36 5.61 11.86
CA ILE A 168 35.97 5.47 10.46
C ILE A 168 34.99 4.30 10.28
N ALA A 169 35.33 3.13 10.83
CA ALA A 169 34.46 1.96 10.81
C ALA A 169 33.11 2.22 11.50
N GLY A 170 33.12 2.96 12.61
CA GLY A 170 31.92 3.41 13.32
C GLY A 170 30.99 4.24 12.44
N CYS A 171 31.53 5.25 11.74
CA CYS A 171 30.75 6.06 10.80
C CYS A 171 30.17 5.21 9.65
N GLY A 172 30.92 4.25 9.12
CA GLY A 172 30.43 3.29 8.13
C GLY A 172 29.28 2.42 8.65
N GLY A 173 29.38 1.97 9.91
CA GLY A 173 28.32 1.22 10.61
C GLY A 173 27.04 2.03 10.82
N ILE A 174 27.17 3.31 11.20
CA ILE A 174 26.02 4.23 11.31
C ILE A 174 25.31 4.39 9.96
N GLY A 175 26.08 4.58 8.88
CA GLY A 175 25.52 4.63 7.52
C GLY A 175 24.72 3.38 7.16
N PHE A 176 25.26 2.19 7.45
CA PHE A 176 24.55 0.93 7.24
C PHE A 176 23.23 0.86 8.04
N ALA A 177 23.25 1.27 9.30
CA ALA A 177 22.07 1.27 10.17
C ALA A 177 20.97 2.19 9.62
N ILE A 178 21.32 3.41 9.20
CA ILE A 178 20.38 4.36 8.58
C ILE A 178 19.75 3.75 7.32
N ALA A 179 20.53 3.11 6.46
CA ALA A 179 20.00 2.45 5.26
C ALA A 179 19.01 1.33 5.59
N LYS A 180 19.28 0.53 6.64
CA LYS A 180 18.37 -0.52 7.11
C LYS A 180 17.07 0.05 7.67
N ILE A 181 17.15 1.11 8.48
CA ILE A 181 15.97 1.80 9.04
C ILE A 181 15.11 2.35 7.90
N LYS A 182 15.71 3.06 6.94
CA LYS A 182 14.99 3.58 5.76
C LYS A 182 14.26 2.47 5.01
N ARG A 183 14.92 1.34 4.76
CA ARG A 183 14.30 0.20 4.06
C ARG A 183 13.14 -0.38 4.86
N TYR A 184 13.31 -0.52 6.18
CA TYR A 184 12.27 -1.00 7.07
C TYR A 184 11.03 -0.10 7.01
N LEU A 185 11.20 1.22 7.10
CA LEU A 185 10.10 2.18 7.03
C LEU A 185 9.34 2.10 5.69
N ILE A 186 10.06 1.99 4.57
CA ILE A 186 9.44 1.85 3.25
C ILE A 186 8.59 0.57 3.18
N VAL A 187 9.13 -0.57 3.62
CA VAL A 187 8.40 -1.85 3.58
C VAL A 187 7.19 -1.81 4.50
N SER A 188 7.34 -1.29 5.73
CA SER A 188 6.23 -1.13 6.67
C SER A 188 5.11 -0.23 6.15
N GLN A 189 5.46 0.85 5.43
CA GLN A 189 4.46 1.71 4.79
C GLN A 189 3.72 1.00 3.65
N ARG A 190 4.40 0.15 2.87
CA ARG A 190 3.77 -0.65 1.81
C ARG A 190 2.78 -1.65 2.39
N ASP A 191 3.13 -2.30 3.49
CA ASP A 191 2.26 -3.29 4.15
C ASP A 191 0.99 -2.64 4.70
N SER A 192 1.14 -1.53 5.44
CA SER A 192 0.01 -0.78 6.02
C SER A 192 -0.89 -0.08 4.99
N SER A 193 -0.41 0.21 3.78
CA SER A 193 -1.19 0.94 2.76
C SER A 193 -2.45 0.22 2.25
N LEU A 194 -2.54 -1.09 2.50
CA LEU A 194 -3.68 -1.95 2.12
C LEU A 194 -4.56 -2.33 3.31
N GLU A 195 -4.19 -1.91 4.52
CA GLU A 195 -4.92 -2.16 5.76
C GLU A 195 -5.90 -1.03 6.04
N GLU A 196 -6.90 -1.33 6.87
CA GLU A 196 -7.86 -0.31 7.29
C GLU A 196 -7.11 0.74 8.11
N PRO A 197 -7.28 2.05 7.80
CA PRO A 197 -6.66 3.08 8.60
C PRO A 197 -7.15 2.97 10.04
N LEU A 198 -6.22 2.83 10.97
CA LEU A 198 -6.49 2.66 12.39
C LEU A 198 -7.40 3.80 12.90
N ASP A 199 -8.64 3.46 13.25
CA ASP A 199 -9.59 4.41 13.84
C ASP A 199 -9.41 4.44 15.37
N LEU A 200 -8.34 5.10 15.80
CA LEU A 200 -7.98 5.25 17.22
C LEU A 200 -9.13 5.81 18.07
N LEU A 201 -10.05 6.58 17.49
CA LEU A 201 -11.21 7.13 18.20
C LEU A 201 -12.26 6.07 18.48
N LYS A 202 -12.40 5.06 17.61
CA LYS A 202 -13.30 3.94 17.81
C LYS A 202 -12.76 3.00 18.90
N GLU A 203 -11.47 2.68 18.87
CA GLU A 203 -10.83 1.83 19.89
C GLU A 203 -10.82 2.50 21.28
N MET A 204 -10.54 3.81 21.36
CA MET A 204 -10.61 4.54 22.65
C MET A 204 -12.04 4.70 23.17
N GLY A 205 -13.05 4.74 22.29
CA GLY A 205 -14.46 4.83 22.66
C GLY A 205 -15.02 3.52 23.21
N GLU A 206 -14.56 2.37 22.71
CA GLU A 206 -14.97 1.05 23.21
C GLU A 206 -14.34 0.71 24.57
N HIS A 207 -13.21 1.32 24.94
CA HIS A 207 -12.56 1.11 26.24
C HIS A 207 -13.18 1.87 27.42
N HIS A 208 -14.25 2.65 27.24
CA HIS A 208 -14.93 3.39 28.32
C HIS A 208 -16.31 2.87 28.71
N GLU A 209 -16.77 1.77 28.10
CA GLU A 209 -18.07 1.16 28.44
C GLU A 209 -17.89 -0.18 29.16
N VAL A 210 -17.13 -0.20 30.26
CA VAL A 210 -17.12 -1.33 31.20
C VAL A 210 -18.18 -1.07 32.27
N THR A 211 -19.42 -1.48 32.00
CA THR A 211 -20.44 -1.67 33.05
C THR A 211 -20.29 -3.09 33.62
N PRO A 212 -20.21 -3.30 34.94
CA PRO A 212 -20.04 -4.63 35.50
C PRO A 212 -21.39 -5.34 35.63
N GLN A 213 -21.54 -6.55 35.06
CA GLN A 213 -22.24 -7.68 35.71
C GLN A 213 -22.27 -8.99 34.87
N ASN A 214 -21.68 -10.02 35.48
CA ASN A 214 -22.08 -11.44 35.60
C ASN A 214 -22.63 -12.29 34.42
N SER A 215 -21.91 -13.41 34.24
CA SER A 215 -22.34 -14.80 33.96
C SER A 215 -22.67 -15.29 32.52
N SER A 216 -21.70 -16.06 32.00
CA SER A 216 -21.77 -17.30 31.16
C SER A 216 -22.15 -17.25 29.66
N PRO A 217 -21.62 -18.21 28.86
CA PRO A 217 -21.15 -17.93 27.51
C PRO A 217 -22.08 -18.47 26.42
N HIS A 218 -22.42 -17.64 25.43
CA HIS A 218 -22.81 -18.13 24.11
C HIS A 218 -22.31 -17.21 22.99
N THR A 219 -21.63 -17.85 22.05
CA THR A 219 -21.19 -17.38 20.73
C THR A 219 -22.32 -16.78 19.91
N THR A 220 -22.13 -15.59 19.33
CA THR A 220 -22.58 -15.25 17.96
C THR A 220 -21.83 -14.01 17.47
N THR A 221 -21.07 -14.15 16.38
CA THR A 221 -20.46 -13.04 15.62
C THR A 221 -21.55 -12.24 14.92
N SER A 222 -21.82 -11.03 15.42
CA SER A 222 -22.69 -10.04 14.79
C SER A 222 -21.86 -9.11 13.92
N HIS A 223 -22.05 -9.19 12.60
CA HIS A 223 -21.58 -8.21 11.64
C HIS A 223 -22.43 -6.93 11.77
N THR A 224 -21.85 -5.86 12.30
CA THR A 224 -22.47 -4.53 12.27
C THR A 224 -22.08 -3.75 11.01
N HIS A 225 -23.10 -3.46 10.21
CA HIS A 225 -23.08 -2.55 9.06
C HIS A 225 -22.55 -1.16 9.45
N HIS A 226 -21.48 -0.69 8.80
CA HIS A 226 -21.08 0.71 8.88
C HIS A 226 -21.84 1.55 7.83
N SER A 227 -22.61 2.53 8.33
CA SER A 227 -23.42 3.46 7.56
C SER A 227 -22.54 4.39 6.69
N GLN A 228 -22.87 4.44 5.39
CA GLN A 228 -22.26 5.30 4.35
C GLN A 228 -22.31 6.81 4.65
N ALA A 229 -22.89 7.23 5.77
CA ALA A 229 -22.98 8.62 6.20
C ALA A 229 -21.62 9.21 6.66
N ALA A 230 -20.75 8.41 7.27
CA ALA A 230 -19.46 8.89 7.81
C ALA A 230 -18.46 9.31 6.71
N GLY A 231 -18.50 8.66 5.54
CA GLY A 231 -17.64 9.01 4.40
C GLY A 231 -17.99 10.36 3.74
N ARG A 232 -19.25 10.82 3.86
CA ARG A 232 -19.70 12.09 3.26
C ARG A 232 -19.17 13.32 3.98
N GLN A 233 -18.87 13.23 5.28
CA GLN A 233 -18.35 14.37 6.05
C GLN A 233 -16.89 14.70 5.70
N ARG A 234 -16.09 13.72 5.28
CA ARG A 234 -14.69 13.96 4.86
C ARG A 234 -14.59 14.73 3.52
N MET A 235 -15.57 14.56 2.63
CA MET A 235 -15.61 15.26 1.32
C MET A 235 -15.94 16.76 1.42
N ARG A 236 -16.50 17.23 2.54
CA ARG A 236 -16.89 18.64 2.73
C ARG A 236 -15.79 19.52 3.35
N LYS A 237 -14.85 18.94 4.10
CA LYS A 237 -13.80 19.70 4.80
C LYS A 237 -12.52 19.94 4.00
N GLY A 238 -12.42 19.44 2.76
CA GLY A 238 -11.31 19.71 1.84
C GLY A 238 -11.51 20.91 0.90
N LYS A 239 -12.59 21.68 1.09
CA LYS A 239 -12.83 22.97 0.42
C LYS A 239 -12.98 24.06 1.48
N ALA A 240 -11.85 24.48 2.03
CA ALA A 240 -11.67 25.77 2.68
C ALA A 240 -10.22 26.20 2.41
#